data_AF-A0A0B9AF41-F1
#
_entry.id   AF-A0A0B9AF41-F1
#
_cell.length_a   1.000
_cell.length_b   1.000
_cell.length_c   1.000
_cell.angle_alpha   90.00
_cell.angle_beta   90.00
_cell.angle_gamma   90.00
#
_symmetry.space_group_name_H-M   'P 1'
#
loop_
_entity.id
_entity.type
_entity.pdbx_description
1 polymer ?
#
loop_
_entity_poly.entity_id
_entity_poly.type
_entity_poly.pdbx_seq_one_letter_code
_entity_poly.pdbx_strand_id
1 'polypeptide(L)'
;MSRTSRTLRTLGSCIFTAAGLFYVLAPPNTTTSFFDTPAPAVMWGWVFAIGGLISLAGTITRIVHIERLGVLFVAVAAAMLTAGQTLVMFADPITWTRGGGTLVYLGGGLWALERWWRLGLDERAINEVADAR
;
A
#
# COMPACT_ATOMS: atom_id res chain seq x y z
N MET A 1 12.43 -7.10 -16.22
CA MET A 1 12.33 -6.43 -14.90
C MET A 1 13.62 -6.69 -14.15
N SER A 2 14.30 -5.63 -13.68
CA SER A 2 15.57 -5.77 -12.97
C SER A 2 15.37 -6.46 -11.61
N ARG A 3 16.43 -7.06 -11.06
CA ARG A 3 16.37 -7.72 -9.73
C ARG A 3 15.91 -6.72 -8.65
N THR A 4 16.45 -5.51 -8.67
CA THR A 4 16.09 -4.42 -7.74
C THR A 4 14.61 -4.05 -7.79
N SER A 5 14.05 -3.84 -8.98
CA SER A 5 12.62 -3.52 -9.16
C SER A 5 11.73 -4.64 -8.63
N ARG A 6 12.12 -5.90 -8.83
CA ARG A 6 11.40 -7.05 -8.27
C ARG A 6 11.43 -7.05 -6.75
N THR A 7 12.61 -6.87 -6.15
CA THR A 7 12.75 -6.88 -4.69
C THR A 7 11.91 -5.78 -4.05
N LEU A 8 11.92 -4.57 -4.60
CA LEU A 8 11.14 -3.44 -4.09
C LEU A 8 9.63 -3.70 -4.16
N ARG A 9 9.13 -4.25 -5.27
CA ARG A 9 7.71 -4.61 -5.45
C ARG A 9 7.27 -5.76 -4.53
N THR A 10 8.12 -6.78 -4.37
CA THR A 10 7.88 -7.89 -3.44
C THR A 10 7.80 -7.37 -2.01
N LEU A 11 8.80 -6.59 -1.56
CA LEU A 11 8.81 -6.03 -0.21
C LEU A 11 7.62 -5.10 0.03
N GLY A 12 7.31 -4.21 -0.92
CA GLY A 12 6.14 -3.33 -0.84
C GLY A 12 4.84 -4.11 -0.70
N SER A 13 4.67 -5.19 -1.46
CA SER A 13 3.48 -6.05 -1.38
C SER A 13 3.38 -6.83 -0.06
N CYS A 14 4.51 -7.31 0.47
CA CYS A 14 4.54 -7.93 1.81
C CYS A 14 4.17 -6.93 2.90
N ILE A 15 4.70 -5.71 2.83
CA ILE A 15 4.40 -4.64 3.79
C ILE A 15 2.93 -4.24 3.69
N PHE A 16 2.36 -4.19 2.48
CA PHE A 16 0.92 -3.96 2.35
C PHE A 16 0.09 -5.05 3.02
N THR A 17 0.46 -6.32 2.81
CA THR A 17 -0.21 -7.43 3.48
C THR A 17 -0.15 -7.30 5.01
N ALA A 18 1.03 -6.98 5.55
CA ALA A 18 1.24 -6.76 6.97
C ALA A 18 0.42 -5.57 7.51
N ALA A 19 0.32 -4.48 6.75
CA ALA A 19 -0.49 -3.33 7.13
C ALA A 19 -1.98 -3.69 7.24
N GLY A 20 -2.51 -4.43 6.25
CA GLY A 20 -3.89 -4.92 6.29
C GLY A 20 -4.16 -5.83 7.49
N LEU A 21 -3.24 -6.77 7.77
CA LEU A 21 -3.32 -7.63 8.96
C LEU A 21 -3.28 -6.82 10.26
N PHE A 22 -2.51 -5.74 10.31
CA PHE A 22 -2.47 -4.85 11.48
C PHE A 22 -3.85 -4.23 11.73
N TYR A 23 -4.53 -3.73 10.69
CA TYR A 23 -5.89 -3.21 10.80
C TYR A 23 -6.93 -4.26 11.23
N VAL A 24 -6.70 -5.53 10.91
CA VAL A 24 -7.60 -6.64 11.27
C VAL A 24 -7.37 -7.14 12.70
N LEU A 25 -6.11 -7.32 13.10
CA LEU A 25 -5.73 -7.96 14.37
C LEU A 25 -5.64 -6.97 15.53
N ALA A 26 -5.23 -5.74 15.22
CA ALA A 26 -5.18 -4.64 16.16
C ALA A 26 -5.98 -3.49 15.56
N PRO A 27 -7.29 -3.69 15.31
CA PRO A 27 -8.12 -2.60 14.85
C PRO A 27 -8.02 -1.53 15.92
N PRO A 28 -7.92 -0.28 15.49
CA PRO A 28 -7.75 0.75 16.47
C PRO A 28 -9.10 0.83 17.25
N ASN A 29 -9.15 1.40 18.48
CA ASN A 29 -10.40 1.68 19.23
C ASN A 29 -10.80 3.18 19.21
N THR A 30 -12.03 3.50 18.75
CA THR A 30 -12.58 4.87 18.70
C THR A 30 -13.52 5.09 19.88
N THR A 31 -13.61 6.34 20.33
CA THR A 31 -14.46 6.78 21.45
C THR A 31 -15.82 7.34 21.02
N THR A 32 -16.16 7.28 19.72
CA THR A 32 -17.34 7.96 19.15
C THR A 32 -18.42 6.98 18.68
N SER A 33 -19.67 7.20 19.11
CA SER A 33 -20.85 6.35 18.84
C SER A 33 -21.17 6.03 17.37
N PHE A 34 -20.69 6.83 16.42
CA PHE A 34 -20.88 6.58 14.97
C PHE A 34 -19.90 5.52 14.40
N PHE A 35 -18.78 5.29 15.09
CA PHE A 35 -17.70 4.36 14.72
C PHE A 35 -17.24 3.52 15.93
N ASP A 36 -18.05 3.38 16.98
CA ASP A 36 -17.74 2.57 18.18
C ASP A 36 -17.52 1.08 17.88
N THR A 37 -17.70 0.68 16.62
CA THR A 37 -17.39 -0.66 16.13
C THR A 37 -16.07 -0.61 15.34
N PRO A 38 -15.08 -1.47 15.65
CA PRO A 38 -13.86 -1.63 14.83
C PRO A 38 -14.16 -2.12 13.40
N ALA A 39 -15.42 -2.46 13.10
CA ALA A 39 -15.87 -3.09 11.86
C ALA A 39 -15.39 -2.38 10.59
N PRO A 40 -15.46 -1.04 10.43
CA PRO A 40 -14.98 -0.40 9.20
C PRO A 40 -13.47 -0.55 9.01
N ALA A 41 -12.68 -0.41 10.08
CA ALA A 41 -11.24 -0.61 10.03
C ALA A 41 -10.87 -2.06 9.69
N VAL A 42 -11.57 -3.03 10.29
CA VAL A 42 -11.36 -4.46 10.01
C VAL A 42 -11.77 -4.83 8.58
N MET A 43 -12.92 -4.34 8.10
CA MET A 43 -13.40 -4.60 6.74
C MET A 43 -12.42 -4.08 5.69
N TRP A 44 -12.01 -2.82 5.80
CA TRP A 44 -11.03 -2.25 4.87
C TRP A 44 -9.64 -2.85 5.08
N GLY A 45 -9.28 -3.24 6.30
CA GLY A 45 -8.07 -4.01 6.62
C GLY A 45 -7.98 -5.33 5.84
N TRP A 46 -9.09 -6.07 5.72
CA TRP A 46 -9.15 -7.27 4.89
C TRP A 46 -8.97 -6.99 3.40
N VAL A 47 -9.64 -5.97 2.86
CA VAL A 47 -9.46 -5.55 1.46
C VAL A 47 -7.99 -5.19 1.20
N PHE A 48 -7.37 -4.50 2.15
CA PHE A 48 -5.97 -4.12 2.10
C PHE A 48 -5.03 -5.34 2.15
N ALA A 49 -5.27 -6.28 3.07
CA ALA A 49 -4.48 -7.50 3.21
C ALA A 49 -4.57 -8.39 1.96
N ILE A 50 -5.78 -8.57 1.44
CA ILE A 50 -6.03 -9.33 0.20
C ILE A 50 -5.38 -8.63 -0.99
N GLY A 51 -5.49 -7.29 -1.09
CA GLY A 51 -4.81 -6.51 -2.12
C GLY A 51 -3.29 -6.69 -2.10
N GLY A 52 -2.68 -6.67 -0.91
CA GLY A 52 -1.27 -6.96 -0.71
C GLY A 52 -0.86 -8.36 -1.18
N LEU A 53 -1.66 -9.38 -0.84
CA LEU A 53 -1.42 -10.77 -1.27
C LEU A 53 -1.58 -10.95 -2.78
N ILE A 54 -2.60 -10.35 -3.38
CA ILE A 54 -2.81 -10.39 -4.84
C ILE A 54 -1.65 -9.69 -5.54
N SER A 55 -1.19 -8.54 -5.02
CA SER A 55 -0.03 -7.82 -5.55
C SER A 55 1.24 -8.68 -5.48
N LEU A 56 1.45 -9.34 -4.34
CA LEU A 56 2.58 -10.26 -4.14
C LEU A 56 2.51 -11.45 -5.11
N ALA A 57 1.35 -12.07 -5.26
CA ALA A 57 1.12 -13.17 -6.19
C ALA A 57 1.38 -12.74 -7.63
N GLY A 58 0.90 -11.57 -8.04
CA GLY A 58 1.18 -10.99 -9.37
C GLY A 58 2.68 -10.74 -9.60
N THR A 59 3.38 -10.26 -8.57
CA THR A 59 4.84 -10.05 -8.62
C THR A 59 5.61 -11.36 -8.79
N ILE A 60 5.21 -12.41 -8.06
CA ILE A 60 5.85 -13.75 -8.11
C ILE A 60 5.56 -14.44 -9.44
N THR A 61 4.30 -14.46 -9.87
CA THR A 61 3.84 -15.09 -11.12
C THR A 61 4.21 -14.29 -12.37
N ARG A 62 4.69 -13.05 -12.20
CA ARG A 62 5.04 -12.11 -13.28
C ARG A 62 3.83 -11.69 -14.14
N ILE A 63 2.62 -11.79 -13.60
CA ILE A 63 1.39 -11.36 -14.25
C ILE A 63 1.08 -9.93 -13.81
N VAL A 64 1.42 -8.97 -14.68
CA VAL A 64 1.31 -7.52 -14.39
C VAL A 64 -0.13 -7.10 -14.07
N HIS A 65 -1.12 -7.73 -14.69
CA HIS A 65 -2.53 -7.39 -14.48
C HIS A 65 -3.01 -7.77 -13.07
N ILE A 66 -2.59 -8.94 -12.57
CA ILE A 66 -2.88 -9.39 -11.20
C ILE A 66 -2.21 -8.47 -10.20
N GLU A 67 -0.94 -8.12 -10.45
CA GLU A 67 -0.21 -7.22 -9.58
C GLU A 67 -0.89 -5.85 -9.47
N ARG A 68 -1.28 -5.26 -10.61
CA ARG A 68 -2.00 -3.98 -10.65
C ARG A 68 -3.37 -4.04 -9.96
N LEU A 69 -4.08 -5.16 -10.09
CA LEU A 69 -5.34 -5.38 -9.38
C LEU A 69 -5.12 -5.36 -7.86
N GLY A 70 -4.08 -6.03 -7.36
CA GLY A 70 -3.74 -6.00 -5.94
C GLY A 70 -3.40 -4.60 -5.44
N VAL A 71 -2.59 -3.85 -6.20
CA VAL A 71 -2.26 -2.45 -5.87
C VAL A 71 -3.50 -1.55 -5.90
N LEU A 72 -4.44 -1.78 -6.82
CA LEU A 72 -5.71 -1.05 -6.86
C LEU A 72 -6.50 -1.27 -5.56
N PHE A 73 -6.57 -2.51 -5.08
CA PHE A 73 -7.27 -2.83 -3.82
C PHE A 73 -6.61 -2.13 -2.64
N VAL A 74 -5.28 -2.13 -2.59
CA VAL A 74 -4.49 -1.39 -1.59
C VAL A 74 -4.80 0.11 -1.64
N ALA A 75 -4.83 0.71 -2.83
CA ALA A 75 -5.10 2.14 -3.00
C ALA A 75 -6.53 2.51 -2.58
N VAL A 76 -7.52 1.71 -2.95
CA VAL A 76 -8.92 1.91 -2.55
C VAL A 76 -9.07 1.79 -1.04
N ALA A 77 -8.52 0.73 -0.43
CA ALA A 77 -8.58 0.55 1.01
C ALA A 77 -7.86 1.67 1.77
N ALA A 78 -6.70 2.13 1.29
CA ALA A 78 -6.01 3.30 1.85
C ALA A 78 -6.91 4.55 1.81
N ALA A 79 -7.50 4.86 0.65
CA ALA A 79 -8.37 6.02 0.48
C ALA A 79 -9.60 5.96 1.41
N MET A 80 -10.22 4.79 1.54
CA MET A 80 -11.40 4.61 2.39
C MET A 80 -11.05 4.70 3.89
N LEU A 81 -9.91 4.15 4.30
CA LEU A 81 -9.42 4.29 5.67
C LEU A 81 -9.10 5.76 5.99
N THR A 82 -8.48 6.50 5.07
CA THR A 82 -8.20 7.94 5.26
C THR A 82 -9.48 8.78 5.28
N ALA A 83 -10.45 8.48 4.41
CA ALA A 83 -11.76 9.13 4.42
C ALA A 83 -12.51 8.85 5.74
N GLY A 84 -12.54 7.59 6.18
CA GLY A 84 -13.10 7.21 7.47
C GLY A 84 -12.42 7.94 8.63
N GLN A 85 -11.08 8.01 8.63
CA GLN A 85 -10.31 8.76 9.63
C GLN A 85 -10.69 10.23 9.68
N THR A 86 -10.70 10.91 8.54
CA THR A 86 -10.99 12.36 8.48
C THR A 86 -12.39 12.71 8.98
N LEU A 87 -13.37 11.81 8.83
CA LEU A 87 -14.73 12.02 9.35
C LEU A 87 -14.82 12.02 10.88
N VAL A 88 -13.93 11.29 11.57
CA VAL A 88 -13.93 11.18 13.05
C VAL A 88 -12.89 12.09 13.73
N MET A 89 -11.91 12.61 12.98
CA MET A 89 -10.84 13.49 13.49
C MET A 89 -11.33 14.82 14.06
N PHE A 90 -12.56 15.24 13.77
CA PHE A 90 -13.13 16.51 14.27
C PHE A 90 -13.89 16.36 15.59
N ALA A 91 -14.21 15.13 16.02
CA ALA A 91 -15.06 14.89 17.18
C ALA A 91 -14.26 14.60 18.46
N ASP A 92 -13.11 13.93 18.38
CA ASP A 92 -12.28 13.56 19.54
C ASP A 92 -10.78 13.51 19.18
N PRO A 93 -9.88 13.70 20.15
CA PRO A 93 -8.45 13.45 19.97
C PRO A 93 -8.20 11.96 19.76
N ILE A 94 -8.04 11.59 18.50
CA ILE A 94 -7.81 10.22 18.06
C ILE A 94 -6.42 9.72 18.49
N THR A 95 -6.38 8.59 19.21
CA THR A 95 -5.17 7.80 19.49
C THR A 95 -5.18 6.48 18.73
N TRP A 96 -5.19 6.49 17.39
CA TRP A 96 -5.01 5.23 16.65
C TRP A 96 -3.51 4.93 16.46
N THR A 97 -3.12 3.71 16.81
CA THR A 97 -1.76 3.18 16.77
C THR A 97 -1.12 3.34 15.39
N ARG A 98 0.04 4.00 15.38
CA ARG A 98 0.84 4.41 14.21
C ARG A 98 1.21 3.25 13.25
N GLY A 99 1.11 1.99 13.67
CA GLY A 99 1.65 0.82 12.96
C GLY A 99 1.08 0.61 11.56
N GLY A 100 -0.25 0.45 11.43
CA GLY A 100 -0.90 0.15 10.14
C GLY A 100 -0.66 1.25 9.10
N GLY A 101 -0.96 2.51 9.44
CA GLY A 101 -0.74 3.65 8.54
C GLY A 101 0.74 3.86 8.18
N THR A 102 1.66 3.67 9.14
CA THR A 102 3.11 3.76 8.85
C THR A 102 3.54 2.68 7.85
N LEU A 103 3.03 1.45 7.97
CA LEU A 103 3.31 0.39 7.02
C LEU A 103 2.72 0.70 5.63
N VAL A 104 1.53 1.31 5.56
CA VAL A 104 0.95 1.79 4.28
C VAL A 104 1.90 2.79 3.61
N TYR A 105 2.40 3.78 4.35
CA TYR A 105 3.36 4.76 3.82
C TYR A 105 4.67 4.12 3.38
N LEU A 106 5.19 3.17 4.16
CA LEU A 106 6.41 2.44 3.82
C LEU A 106 6.22 1.61 2.54
N GLY A 107 5.11 0.88 2.43
CA GLY A 107 4.78 0.09 1.24
C GLY A 107 4.61 0.96 0.00
N GLY A 108 3.88 2.08 0.13
CA GLY A 108 3.72 3.07 -0.93
C GLY A 108 5.04 3.73 -1.34
N GLY A 109 5.89 4.04 -0.37
CA GLY A 109 7.23 4.58 -0.58
C GLY A 109 8.14 3.63 -1.35
N LEU A 110 8.11 2.32 -1.04
CA LEU A 110 8.86 1.31 -1.80
C LEU A 110 8.38 1.18 -3.25
N TRP A 111 7.07 1.27 -3.47
CA TRP A 111 6.47 1.29 -4.80
C TRP A 111 6.85 2.56 -5.59
N ALA A 112 6.83 3.72 -4.95
CA ALA A 112 7.27 4.97 -5.55
C ALA A 112 8.77 4.94 -5.90
N LEU A 113 9.60 4.41 -4.99
CA LEU A 113 11.04 4.26 -5.20
C LEU A 113 11.35 3.30 -6.35
N GLU A 114 10.60 2.20 -6.47
CA GLU A 114 10.72 1.30 -7.62
C GLU A 114 10.42 2.02 -8.94
N ARG A 115 9.33 2.80 -8.97
CA ARG A 115 8.93 3.55 -10.16
C ARG A 115 10.00 4.57 -10.55
N TRP A 116 10.51 5.32 -9.57
CA TRP A 116 11.59 6.29 -9.77
C TRP A 116 12.86 5.61 -10.29
N TRP A 117 13.27 4.49 -9.69
CA TRP A 117 14.43 3.71 -10.11
C TRP A 117 14.31 3.25 -11.57
N ARG A 118 13.12 2.76 -11.95
CA ARG A 118 12.85 2.30 -13.32
C ARG A 118 12.93 3.46 -14.32
N LEU A 119 12.36 4.61 -13.99
CA LEU A 119 12.43 5.80 -14.84
C LEU A 119 13.87 6.28 -15.05
N GLY A 120 14.70 6.29 -14.01
CA GLY A 120 16.10 6.68 -14.15
C GLY A 120 16.93 5.73 -15.02
N LEU A 121 16.58 4.44 -15.06
CA LEU A 121 17.20 3.50 -16.00
C LEU A 121 16.74 3.74 -17.44
N ASP A 122 15.45 4.00 -17.63
CA ASP A 122 14.88 4.32 -18.95
C ASP A 122 15.50 5.62 -19.51
N GLU A 123 15.70 6.65 -18.67
CA GLU A 123 16.35 7.92 -19.05
C GLU A 123 17.81 7.75 -19.48
N ARG A 124 18.61 6.98 -18.72
CA ARG A 124 20.00 6.69 -19.10
C ARG A 124 20.10 6.00 -20.44
N ALA A 125 19.23 5.02 -20.69
CA ALA A 125 19.21 4.31 -21.96
C ALA A 125 18.86 5.23 -23.15
N ILE A 126 17.97 6.21 -22.94
CA ILE A 126 17.64 7.21 -23.97
C ILE A 126 18.83 8.13 -24.23
N ASN A 127 19.49 8.62 -23.18
CA ASN A 127 20.63 9.52 -23.30
C ASN A 127 21.82 8.84 -24.00
N GLU A 128 22.13 7.58 -23.66
CA GLU A 128 23.18 6.81 -24.35
C GLU A 128 22.92 6.67 -25.86
N VAL A 129 21.66 6.52 -26.27
CA VAL A 129 21.30 6.47 -27.70
C VAL A 129 21.38 7.85 -28.36
N ALA A 130 21.07 8.92 -27.63
CA ALA A 130 21.16 10.28 -28.13
C ALA A 130 22.62 10.73 -28.29
N ASP A 131 23.48 10.41 -27.32
CA ASP A 131 24.91 10.77 -27.30
C ASP A 131 25.75 9.95 -28.29
N ALA A 132 25.24 8.80 -28.74
CA ALA A 132 25.88 7.97 -29.76
C ALA A 132 25.63 8.44 -31.21
N ARG A 133 24.91 9.54 -31.41
CA ARG A 133 24.63 10.16 -32.72
C ARG A 133 25.42 11.45 -32.90
#